data_AF-A0A101I3N9-F1
#
_entry.id   AF-A0A101I3N9-F1
#
_cell.length_a   1.000
_cell.length_b   1.000
_cell.length_c   1.000
_cell.angle_alpha   90.00
_cell.angle_beta   90.00
_cell.angle_gamma   90.00
#
_symmetry.space_group_name_H-M   'P 1'
#
loop_
_entity.id
_entity.type
_entity.pdbx_description
1 polymer ?
#
loop_
_entity_poly.entity_id
_entity_poly.type
_entity_poly.pdbx_seq_one_letter_code
_entity_poly.pdbx_strand_id
1 'polypeptide(L)'
;MLKKKFSILLLALLLFVVFYPESMIRLKVAKFSTDFEPPSFASLGLERMQVKGDYDYYVVQFNDLARESYKQEIKKLGGEIFDYIPDNAFIVKLSNKSFENLKERKFIKFIQIWQPAYRIAPNLIYEKQEPLKGDLPGRVNLLVAVFSGEDVESFHSKLKSIPDVTILAGPMPVRISVPAEKANDIAKFLANQVEVYWVERDYPVELHNAWSRWILQTFDTLNMKAAADSWKSQLTISSSADSLRLPFYAHSIYGQNQIVGDDDTGMDWDNIYFRDPSGTKPVYDKDKDRVCETTGTHRKVVAYNVHADTFDLNSSGHGSHTCGSVAADSMNSGLPSVTAYARVMGMAPLARIAFTDIGGSSDALVLPTNYQDIYQWAYNAGARIHTSSWGQSTGGYSSYTLNAQQIDSCAWDKKDFLMFRSAGNSNLYRDSVNSPATAKNIVCVGATESGFGDGSTTWAVNGTSSRNELLDVAEFSSHGPTKEGMMRPDLCATGGWYIWSVDSDGSLTSNNAGITYMGGTSMSTPTAAGFGALVRQ
;
A
#
# COMPACT_ATOMS: atom_id res chain seq x y z
N MET A 1 38.27 60.14 -12.69
CA MET A 1 36.84 60.31 -12.31
C MET A 1 36.04 59.33 -13.17
N LEU A 2 35.16 58.50 -12.56
CA LEU A 2 34.08 57.63 -13.11
C LEU A 2 34.10 57.18 -14.61
N LYS A 3 33.69 55.96 -15.03
CA LYS A 3 33.30 54.67 -14.41
C LYS A 3 32.98 53.68 -15.56
N LYS A 4 33.47 52.42 -15.49
CA LYS A 4 32.81 51.18 -16.00
C LYS A 4 32.55 51.07 -17.54
N LYS A 5 32.51 49.90 -18.20
CA LYS A 5 32.45 48.50 -17.75
C LYS A 5 33.05 47.55 -18.81
N PHE A 6 33.73 46.52 -18.30
CA PHE A 6 34.15 45.27 -18.97
C PHE A 6 33.06 44.55 -19.78
N SER A 7 33.49 43.85 -20.83
CA SER A 7 33.03 42.50 -21.21
C SER A 7 34.22 41.70 -21.76
N ILE A 8 34.66 40.67 -21.04
CA ILE A 8 35.60 39.66 -21.53
C ILE A 8 34.82 38.36 -21.66
N LEU A 9 34.84 37.76 -22.85
CA LEU A 9 34.18 36.50 -23.12
C LEU A 9 35.06 35.35 -22.62
N LEU A 10 34.70 34.74 -21.49
CA LEU A 10 35.40 33.56 -20.98
C LEU A 10 34.77 32.30 -21.58
N LEU A 11 35.50 31.60 -22.46
CA LEU A 11 35.03 30.36 -23.07
C LEU A 11 35.17 29.21 -22.07
N ALA A 12 34.08 28.89 -21.35
CA ALA A 12 34.07 27.76 -20.42
C ALA A 12 33.95 26.43 -21.20
N LEU A 13 35.00 25.61 -21.14
CA LEU A 13 34.99 24.26 -21.70
C LEU A 13 34.12 23.36 -20.81
N LEU A 14 32.87 23.12 -21.20
CA LEU A 14 31.96 22.20 -20.53
C LEU A 14 32.38 20.74 -20.81
N LEU A 15 33.29 20.23 -19.97
CA LEU A 15 33.53 18.81 -19.82
C LEU A 15 32.26 18.14 -19.27
N PHE A 16 31.44 17.59 -20.17
CA PHE A 16 30.39 16.64 -19.81
C PHE A 16 31.07 15.37 -19.26
N VAL A 17 31.27 15.32 -17.95
CA VAL A 17 31.48 14.05 -17.26
C VAL A 17 30.17 13.28 -17.35
N VAL A 18 30.13 12.31 -18.26
CA VAL A 18 29.05 11.32 -18.30
C VAL A 18 29.18 10.49 -17.04
N PHE A 19 28.37 10.81 -16.03
CA PHE A 19 28.14 9.92 -14.90
C PHE A 19 27.41 8.69 -15.43
N TYR A 20 28.17 7.64 -15.75
CA TYR A 20 27.60 6.30 -15.84
C TYR A 20 26.99 5.96 -14.47
N PRO A 21 25.75 5.44 -14.40
CA PRO A 21 25.20 4.98 -13.14
C PRO A 21 26.08 3.86 -12.59
N GLU A 22 26.54 4.02 -11.34
CA GLU A 22 27.33 3.00 -10.65
C GLU A 22 26.59 1.66 -10.69
N SER A 23 27.29 0.59 -11.07
CA SER A 23 26.68 -0.74 -11.10
C SER A 23 26.66 -1.31 -9.69
N MET A 24 25.48 -1.37 -9.10
CA MET A 24 25.29 -1.75 -7.70
C MET A 24 24.79 -3.18 -7.57
N ILE A 25 25.01 -3.78 -6.41
CA ILE A 25 24.22 -4.90 -5.87
C ILE A 25 23.48 -4.38 -4.63
N ARG A 26 22.21 -4.77 -4.49
CA ARG A 26 21.30 -4.28 -3.44
C ARG A 26 20.60 -5.46 -2.75
N LEU A 27 20.94 -5.69 -1.49
CA LEU A 27 20.49 -6.83 -0.69
C LEU A 27 20.07 -6.35 0.72
N LYS A 28 19.28 -7.14 1.45
CA LYS A 28 18.79 -6.77 2.80
C LYS A 28 19.91 -6.47 3.80
N VAL A 29 21.09 -7.08 3.65
CA VAL A 29 22.26 -6.92 4.54
C VAL A 29 23.36 -6.02 3.98
N ALA A 30 23.34 -5.70 2.68
CA ALA A 30 24.47 -5.07 2.00
C ALA A 30 24.07 -4.33 0.72
N LYS A 31 24.75 -3.20 0.47
CA LYS A 31 24.69 -2.46 -0.79
C LYS A 31 26.10 -2.02 -1.17
N PHE A 32 26.58 -2.44 -2.34
CA PHE A 32 27.96 -2.19 -2.78
C PHE A 32 28.02 -2.00 -4.31
N SER A 33 29.02 -1.27 -4.78
CA SER A 33 29.34 -1.18 -6.22
C SER A 33 30.19 -2.37 -6.64
N THR A 34 29.93 -2.91 -7.82
CA THR A 34 30.68 -4.04 -8.40
C THR A 34 31.98 -3.62 -9.09
N ASP A 35 32.26 -2.32 -9.14
CA ASP A 35 33.52 -1.77 -9.64
C ASP A 35 34.66 -1.82 -8.59
N PHE A 36 34.36 -2.24 -7.36
CA PHE A 36 35.29 -2.39 -6.23
C PHE A 36 35.22 -3.80 -5.61
N GLU A 37 36.14 -4.08 -4.68
CA GLU A 37 36.11 -5.33 -3.91
C GLU A 37 34.82 -5.41 -3.06
N PRO A 38 34.06 -6.52 -3.11
CA PRO A 38 32.84 -6.69 -2.32
C PRO A 38 33.10 -6.62 -0.81
N PRO A 39 32.11 -6.22 0.01
CA PRO A 39 32.23 -6.25 1.46
C PRO A 39 32.47 -7.67 1.97
N SER A 40 33.39 -7.82 2.93
CA SER A 40 33.61 -9.10 3.62
C SER A 40 32.66 -9.30 4.79
N PHE A 41 32.19 -10.55 4.95
CA PHE A 41 31.33 -11.00 6.04
C PHE A 41 32.02 -12.02 6.96
N ALA A 42 33.34 -12.18 6.84
CA ALA A 42 34.12 -13.15 7.63
C ALA A 42 33.97 -12.94 9.14
N SER A 43 33.94 -11.68 9.61
CA SER A 43 33.74 -11.34 11.03
C SER A 43 32.38 -11.74 11.60
N LEU A 44 31.40 -12.01 10.74
CA LEU A 44 30.06 -12.47 11.11
C LEU A 44 29.91 -14.01 11.03
N GLY A 45 30.93 -14.72 10.55
CA GLY A 45 30.83 -16.15 10.20
C GLY A 45 29.88 -16.40 9.02
N LEU A 46 29.66 -15.40 8.16
CA LEU A 46 28.68 -15.40 7.08
C LEU A 46 29.31 -15.20 5.68
N GLU A 47 30.58 -15.57 5.55
CA GLU A 47 31.35 -15.55 4.32
C GLU A 47 31.84 -16.95 3.96
N ARG A 48 31.66 -17.34 2.71
CA ARG A 48 32.20 -18.56 2.13
C ARG A 48 33.11 -18.24 0.95
N MET A 49 34.19 -19.00 0.85
CA MET A 49 35.01 -19.08 -0.34
C MET A 49 34.48 -20.19 -1.26
N GLN A 50 34.97 -20.24 -2.50
CA GLN A 50 34.63 -21.32 -3.43
C GLN A 50 35.21 -22.64 -2.90
N VAL A 51 34.32 -23.57 -2.54
CA VAL A 51 34.71 -24.91 -2.07
C VAL A 51 34.69 -25.87 -3.25
N LYS A 52 35.51 -26.94 -3.20
CA LYS A 52 35.39 -28.09 -4.10
C LYS A 52 34.15 -28.93 -3.78
N GLY A 53 32.96 -28.38 -4.05
CA GLY A 53 31.69 -29.10 -4.14
C GLY A 53 31.26 -29.30 -5.59
N ASP A 54 30.09 -29.90 -5.80
CA ASP A 54 29.55 -30.14 -7.15
C ASP A 54 29.00 -28.84 -7.79
N TYR A 55 28.38 -27.98 -6.99
CA TYR A 55 27.84 -26.68 -7.39
C TYR A 55 27.90 -25.65 -6.26
N ASP A 56 27.70 -24.39 -6.65
CA ASP A 56 27.43 -23.28 -5.73
C ASP A 56 26.41 -22.31 -6.35
N TYR A 57 25.86 -21.41 -5.54
CA TYR A 57 25.01 -20.31 -6.00
C TYR A 57 25.83 -19.02 -6.12
N TYR A 58 25.55 -18.22 -7.15
CA TYR A 58 26.32 -17.02 -7.48
C TYR A 58 25.40 -15.83 -7.79
N VAL A 59 25.80 -14.63 -7.37
CA VAL A 59 25.33 -13.38 -8.00
C VAL A 59 26.00 -13.28 -9.35
N VAL A 60 25.22 -13.11 -10.42
CA VAL A 60 25.71 -12.88 -11.78
C VAL A 60 25.10 -11.58 -12.30
N GLN A 61 25.93 -10.54 -12.49
CA GLN A 61 25.52 -9.25 -13.05
C GLN A 61 25.99 -9.12 -14.50
N PHE A 62 25.09 -8.66 -15.37
CA PHE A 62 25.39 -8.38 -16.76
C PHE A 62 25.99 -6.97 -16.96
N ASN A 63 26.78 -6.80 -18.03
CA ASN A 63 27.39 -5.51 -18.39
C ASN A 63 26.43 -4.51 -19.07
N ASP A 64 25.22 -4.95 -19.38
CA ASP A 64 24.13 -4.23 -20.03
C ASP A 64 22.82 -4.94 -19.63
N LEU A 65 21.68 -4.53 -20.18
CA LEU A 65 20.40 -5.24 -20.10
C LEU A 65 20.56 -6.76 -20.25
N ALA A 66 19.89 -7.50 -19.36
CA ALA A 66 19.94 -8.97 -19.28
C ALA A 66 19.23 -9.67 -20.47
N ARG A 67 19.80 -9.57 -21.66
CA ARG A 67 19.26 -10.12 -22.93
C ARG A 67 19.03 -11.61 -22.82
N GLU A 68 17.95 -12.11 -23.43
CA GLU A 68 17.60 -13.53 -23.43
C GLU A 68 18.73 -14.40 -24.01
N SER A 69 19.49 -13.90 -24.98
CA SER A 69 20.68 -14.57 -25.51
C SER A 69 21.71 -14.92 -24.43
N TYR A 70 21.94 -14.04 -23.45
CA TYR A 70 22.89 -14.28 -22.36
C TYR A 70 22.36 -15.33 -21.37
N LYS A 71 21.06 -15.28 -21.05
CA LYS A 71 20.38 -16.27 -20.21
C LYS A 71 20.42 -17.67 -20.84
N GLN A 72 20.22 -17.75 -22.16
CA GLN A 72 20.34 -19.00 -22.90
C GLN A 72 21.78 -19.51 -22.98
N GLU A 73 22.79 -18.62 -22.99
CA GLU A 73 24.20 -19.03 -22.92
C GLU A 73 24.57 -19.60 -21.54
N ILE A 74 24.10 -18.98 -20.45
CA ILE A 74 24.24 -19.53 -19.08
C ILE A 74 23.64 -20.94 -19.00
N LYS A 75 22.41 -21.13 -19.51
CA LYS A 75 21.76 -22.45 -19.56
C LYS A 75 22.55 -23.48 -20.38
N LYS A 76 23.11 -23.09 -21.53
CA LYS A 76 23.99 -23.95 -22.35
C LYS A 76 25.29 -24.34 -21.65
N LEU A 77 25.79 -23.51 -20.73
CA LEU A 77 26.95 -23.81 -19.90
C LEU A 77 26.60 -24.65 -18.65
N GLY A 78 25.34 -25.08 -18.51
CA GLY A 78 24.85 -25.87 -17.38
C GLY A 78 24.52 -25.03 -16.14
N GLY A 79 24.27 -23.73 -16.30
CA GLY A 79 23.80 -22.86 -15.23
C GLY A 79 22.27 -22.74 -15.17
N GLU A 80 21.72 -22.74 -13.97
CA GLU A 80 20.29 -22.56 -13.72
C GLU A 80 20.04 -21.19 -13.08
N ILE A 81 19.09 -20.42 -13.62
CA ILE A 81 18.83 -19.03 -13.24
C ILE A 81 17.60 -18.98 -12.35
N PHE A 82 17.77 -18.36 -11.18
CA PHE A 82 16.75 -18.15 -10.15
C PHE A 82 16.34 -16.67 -10.14
N ASP A 83 16.19 -16.08 -8.96
CA ASP A 83 15.61 -14.77 -8.76
C ASP A 83 16.43 -13.62 -9.35
N TYR A 84 15.70 -12.57 -9.77
CA TYR A 84 16.28 -11.31 -10.22
C TYR A 84 16.72 -10.46 -9.02
N ILE A 85 17.92 -9.89 -9.12
CA ILE A 85 18.45 -8.87 -8.22
C ILE A 85 18.49 -7.56 -9.03
N PRO A 86 18.10 -6.41 -8.47
CA PRO A 86 18.19 -5.11 -9.14
C PRO A 86 19.54 -4.83 -9.81
N ASP A 87 19.54 -3.91 -10.77
CA ASP A 87 20.71 -3.51 -11.54
C ASP A 87 21.30 -4.66 -12.42
N ASN A 88 20.43 -5.37 -13.17
CA ASN A 88 20.77 -6.43 -14.12
C ASN A 88 21.52 -7.64 -13.52
N ALA A 89 21.20 -8.03 -12.29
CA ALA A 89 21.78 -9.19 -11.62
C ALA A 89 20.77 -10.33 -11.42
N PHE A 90 21.26 -11.56 -11.29
CA PHE A 90 20.45 -12.75 -10.99
C PHE A 90 21.20 -13.67 -10.03
N ILE A 91 20.46 -14.47 -9.26
CA ILE A 91 21.03 -15.64 -8.59
C ILE A 91 21.12 -16.79 -9.61
N VAL A 92 22.27 -17.43 -9.70
CA VAL A 92 22.52 -18.52 -10.65
C VAL A 92 23.23 -19.69 -9.95
N LYS A 93 22.67 -20.89 -10.07
CA LYS A 93 23.31 -22.15 -9.66
C LYS A 93 24.30 -22.57 -10.74
N LEU A 94 25.56 -22.78 -10.37
CA LEU A 94 26.63 -23.15 -11.30
C LEU A 94 27.47 -24.28 -10.73
N SER A 95 27.77 -25.29 -11.56
CA SER A 95 28.86 -26.21 -11.25
C SER A 95 30.20 -25.47 -11.23
N ASN A 96 31.20 -26.02 -10.55
CA ASN A 96 32.55 -25.46 -10.57
C ASN A 96 33.10 -25.30 -12.00
N LYS A 97 32.79 -26.23 -12.91
CA LYS A 97 33.14 -26.11 -14.34
C LYS A 97 32.33 -25.01 -15.06
N SER A 98 31.05 -24.86 -14.74
CA SER A 98 30.17 -23.85 -15.34
C SER A 98 30.59 -22.43 -14.94
N PHE A 99 30.98 -22.23 -13.68
CA PHE A 99 31.52 -20.97 -13.16
C PHE A 99 32.79 -20.54 -13.92
N GLU A 100 33.78 -21.43 -14.05
CA GLU A 100 35.03 -21.14 -14.78
C GLU A 100 34.75 -20.74 -16.24
N ASN A 101 33.79 -21.40 -16.90
CA ASN A 101 33.40 -21.06 -18.28
C ASN A 101 32.57 -19.78 -18.42
N LEU A 102 31.91 -19.33 -17.34
CA LEU A 102 31.02 -18.17 -17.34
C LEU A 102 31.75 -16.88 -16.95
N LYS A 103 32.69 -16.93 -15.99
CA LYS A 103 33.43 -15.75 -15.51
C LYS A 103 34.26 -15.06 -16.61
N GLU A 104 34.66 -15.80 -17.65
CA GLU A 104 35.42 -15.29 -18.79
C GLU A 104 34.54 -14.65 -19.89
N ARG A 105 33.21 -14.66 -19.74
CA ARG A 105 32.28 -14.15 -20.77
C ARG A 105 32.20 -12.64 -20.73
N LYS A 106 32.44 -12.00 -21.89
CA LYS A 106 32.44 -10.54 -22.06
C LYS A 106 31.13 -9.82 -21.68
N PHE A 107 30.01 -10.54 -21.55
CA PHE A 107 28.72 -9.98 -21.12
C PHE A 107 28.51 -10.02 -19.59
N ILE A 108 29.41 -10.67 -18.85
CA ILE A 108 29.41 -10.66 -17.39
C ILE A 108 30.21 -9.45 -16.92
N LYS A 109 29.59 -8.61 -16.07
CA LYS A 109 30.27 -7.53 -15.37
C LYS A 109 30.83 -8.00 -14.03
N PHE A 110 30.02 -8.76 -13.29
CA PHE A 110 30.37 -9.19 -11.93
C PHE A 110 29.86 -10.60 -11.68
N ILE A 111 30.68 -11.42 -11.02
CA ILE A 111 30.29 -12.74 -10.55
C ILE A 111 30.95 -13.03 -9.20
N GLN A 112 30.14 -13.36 -8.20
CA GLN A 112 30.58 -13.72 -6.85
C GLN A 112 29.64 -14.79 -6.29
N ILE A 113 30.12 -15.62 -5.37
CA ILE A 113 29.27 -16.55 -4.63
C ILE A 113 28.15 -15.78 -3.89
N TRP A 114 26.96 -16.37 -3.89
CA TRP A 114 25.83 -15.99 -3.05
C TRP A 114 26.17 -16.26 -1.58
N GLN A 115 26.73 -15.25 -0.91
CA GLN A 115 27.26 -15.36 0.44
C GLN A 115 26.19 -15.79 1.46
N PRO A 116 26.55 -16.52 2.53
CA PRO A 116 25.66 -16.82 3.65
C PRO A 116 24.96 -15.58 4.23
N ALA A 117 25.66 -14.44 4.26
CA ALA A 117 25.08 -13.16 4.66
C ALA A 117 23.81 -12.78 3.88
N TYR A 118 23.71 -13.19 2.61
CA TYR A 118 22.59 -12.87 1.73
C TYR A 118 21.39 -13.83 1.90
N ARG A 119 21.50 -14.83 2.79
CA ARG A 119 20.53 -15.91 3.02
C ARG A 119 19.85 -15.83 4.40
N ILE A 120 20.00 -14.73 5.12
CA ILE A 120 19.55 -14.58 6.51
C ILE A 120 18.94 -13.19 6.74
N ALA A 121 17.83 -13.14 7.48
CA ALA A 121 17.21 -11.90 7.90
C ALA A 121 18.13 -11.09 8.84
N PRO A 122 18.31 -9.76 8.65
CA PRO A 122 19.27 -8.97 9.42
C PRO A 122 19.11 -9.04 10.94
N ASN A 123 17.86 -9.14 11.44
CA ASN A 123 17.58 -9.29 12.87
C ASN A 123 18.19 -10.57 13.46
N LEU A 124 18.24 -11.67 12.71
CA LEU A 124 18.90 -12.91 13.15
C LEU A 124 20.43 -12.82 13.18
N ILE A 125 21.04 -11.77 12.60
CA ILE A 125 22.48 -11.53 12.71
C ILE A 125 22.83 -10.79 14.01
N TYR A 126 22.07 -9.72 14.32
CA TYR A 126 22.44 -8.69 15.30
C TYR A 126 21.54 -8.59 16.54
N GLU A 127 20.27 -8.99 16.45
CA GLU A 127 19.28 -8.76 17.50
C GLU A 127 19.09 -10.00 18.38
N LYS A 128 18.90 -9.79 19.69
CA LYS A 128 18.52 -10.86 20.62
C LYS A 128 17.13 -11.35 20.27
N GLN A 129 16.96 -12.67 20.12
CA GLN A 129 15.66 -13.27 19.87
C GLN A 129 14.93 -13.54 21.19
N GLU A 130 13.63 -13.25 21.23
CA GLU A 130 12.76 -13.48 22.38
C GLU A 130 11.50 -14.26 21.94
N PRO A 131 10.91 -15.10 22.82
CA PRO A 131 9.64 -15.78 22.57
C PRO A 131 8.47 -14.79 22.41
N LEU A 132 7.53 -15.12 21.52
CA LEU A 132 6.29 -14.38 21.26
C LEU A 132 5.07 -15.28 21.52
N LYS A 133 3.87 -14.70 21.45
CA LYS A 133 2.59 -15.37 21.76
C LYS A 133 2.26 -16.46 20.74
N GLY A 134 2.73 -17.69 20.99
CA GLY A 134 2.59 -18.83 20.08
C GLY A 134 3.88 -19.62 19.88
N ASP A 135 5.02 -19.07 20.30
CA ASP A 135 6.23 -19.87 20.54
C ASP A 135 6.10 -20.66 21.86
N LEU A 136 6.92 -21.70 22.00
CA LEU A 136 7.08 -22.41 23.28
C LEU A 136 7.93 -21.56 24.26
N PRO A 137 7.72 -21.68 25.59
CA PRO A 137 8.51 -20.93 26.57
C PRO A 137 10.03 -21.12 26.40
N GLY A 138 10.77 -20.01 26.35
CA GLY A 138 12.22 -20.00 26.13
C GLY A 138 12.66 -20.36 24.70
N ARG A 139 11.72 -20.46 23.75
CA ARG A 139 11.98 -20.84 22.36
C ARG A 139 11.44 -19.80 21.38
N VAL A 140 11.93 -19.86 20.16
CA VAL A 140 11.49 -19.04 19.03
C VAL A 140 11.33 -19.91 17.79
N ASN A 141 10.35 -19.59 16.96
CA ASN A 141 10.14 -20.27 15.69
C ASN A 141 10.87 -19.53 14.55
N LEU A 142 11.48 -20.27 13.64
CA LEU A 142 12.11 -19.78 12.41
C LEU A 142 11.45 -20.41 11.19
N LEU A 143 11.36 -19.66 10.09
CA LEU A 143 11.07 -20.16 8.75
C LEU A 143 12.38 -20.34 7.99
N VAL A 144 12.53 -21.50 7.34
CA VAL A 144 13.71 -21.85 6.56
C VAL A 144 13.28 -22.28 5.17
N ALA A 145 13.87 -21.66 4.15
CA ALA A 145 13.66 -21.96 2.74
C ALA A 145 14.95 -22.50 2.10
N VAL A 146 14.83 -23.52 1.25
CA VAL A 146 15.88 -23.96 0.32
C VAL A 146 15.59 -23.47 -1.10
N PHE A 147 16.59 -23.46 -1.96
CA PHE A 147 16.40 -23.14 -3.38
C PHE A 147 15.49 -24.18 -4.05
N SER A 148 14.74 -23.75 -5.07
CA SER A 148 13.92 -24.67 -5.87
C SER A 148 14.79 -25.75 -6.53
N GLY A 149 14.29 -26.99 -6.57
CA GLY A 149 15.03 -28.15 -7.09
C GLY A 149 16.03 -28.78 -6.11
N GLU A 150 16.18 -28.26 -4.88
CA GLU A 150 16.94 -28.92 -3.81
C GLU A 150 16.15 -30.06 -3.14
N ASP A 151 16.86 -31.02 -2.55
CA ASP A 151 16.26 -32.17 -1.86
C ASP A 151 15.72 -31.79 -0.47
N VAL A 152 14.40 -31.57 -0.41
CA VAL A 152 13.67 -31.21 0.80
C VAL A 152 13.70 -32.33 1.86
N GLU A 153 13.70 -33.61 1.48
CA GLU A 153 13.68 -34.72 2.44
C GLU A 153 15.05 -34.89 3.13
N SER A 154 16.12 -34.77 2.35
CA SER A 154 17.50 -34.70 2.85
C SER A 154 17.68 -33.48 3.76
N PHE A 155 17.16 -32.32 3.38
CA PHE A 155 17.23 -31.11 4.21
C PHE A 155 16.43 -31.25 5.53
N HIS A 156 15.24 -31.85 5.51
CA HIS A 156 14.47 -32.15 6.73
C HIS A 156 15.21 -33.13 7.64
N SER A 157 15.90 -34.11 7.07
CA SER A 157 16.73 -35.06 7.82
C SER A 157 17.92 -34.36 8.48
N LYS A 158 18.54 -33.41 7.77
CA LYS A 158 19.61 -32.53 8.28
C LYS A 158 19.11 -31.64 9.42
N LEU A 159 17.94 -31.01 9.30
CA LEU A 159 17.33 -30.20 10.38
C LEU A 159 17.09 -31.02 11.66
N LYS A 160 16.60 -32.26 11.55
CA LYS A 160 16.42 -33.17 12.69
C LYS A 160 17.73 -33.58 13.37
N SER A 161 18.88 -33.43 12.72
CA SER A 161 20.20 -33.73 13.30
C SER A 161 20.80 -32.57 14.09
N ILE A 162 20.26 -31.34 13.96
CA ILE A 162 20.76 -30.17 14.68
C ILE A 162 20.21 -30.22 16.13
N PRO A 163 21.07 -30.15 17.16
CA PRO A 163 20.62 -30.13 18.54
C PRO A 163 19.61 -29.03 18.82
N ASP A 164 18.60 -29.36 19.64
CA ASP A 164 17.51 -28.48 20.06
C ASP A 164 16.62 -27.89 18.96
N VAL A 165 16.75 -28.32 17.70
CA VAL A 165 15.83 -27.95 16.60
C VAL A 165 14.63 -28.89 16.56
N THR A 166 13.42 -28.33 16.47
CA THR A 166 12.17 -29.10 16.34
C THR A 166 11.41 -28.64 15.12
N ILE A 167 11.13 -29.53 14.16
CA ILE A 167 10.26 -29.19 13.01
C ILE A 167 8.81 -29.11 13.51
N LEU A 168 8.12 -28.01 13.22
CA LEU A 168 6.73 -27.76 13.61
C LEU A 168 5.75 -28.01 12.47
N ALA A 169 6.01 -27.46 11.28
CA ALA A 169 5.08 -27.50 10.15
C ALA A 169 5.76 -27.20 8.80
N GLY A 170 5.08 -27.53 7.70
CA GLY A 170 5.46 -27.15 6.34
C GLY A 170 6.50 -28.06 5.69
N PRO A 171 6.31 -28.51 4.43
CA PRO A 171 7.35 -29.20 3.67
C PRO A 171 8.44 -28.22 3.24
N MET A 172 8.08 -27.10 2.59
CA MET A 172 8.99 -26.01 2.24
C MET A 172 8.16 -24.72 1.96
N PRO A 173 8.49 -23.54 2.55
CA PRO A 173 9.42 -23.36 3.65
C PRO A 173 9.02 -24.20 4.87
N VAL A 174 10.02 -24.61 5.65
CA VAL A 174 9.83 -25.42 6.85
C VAL A 174 9.92 -24.53 8.08
N ARG A 175 8.90 -24.64 8.94
CA ARG A 175 8.83 -23.96 10.24
C ARG A 175 9.52 -24.84 11.27
N ILE A 176 10.54 -24.31 11.93
CA ILE A 176 11.25 -24.95 13.04
C ILE A 176 11.11 -24.13 14.32
N SER A 177 11.14 -24.77 15.48
CA SER A 177 11.32 -24.14 16.79
C SER A 177 12.74 -24.38 17.27
N VAL A 178 13.38 -23.38 17.86
CA VAL A 178 14.75 -23.41 18.40
C VAL A 178 14.82 -22.67 19.75
N PRO A 179 15.81 -22.92 20.62
CA PRO A 179 15.98 -22.12 21.84
C PRO A 179 16.28 -20.65 21.51
N ALA A 180 15.66 -19.73 22.25
CA ALA A 180 15.77 -18.29 21.96
C ALA A 180 17.23 -17.81 22.04
N GLU A 181 18.00 -18.32 22.99
CA GLU A 181 19.41 -18.01 23.21
C GLU A 181 20.37 -18.59 22.17
N LYS A 182 19.91 -19.56 21.35
CA LYS A 182 20.70 -20.19 20.27
C LYS A 182 20.22 -19.79 18.86
N ALA A 183 19.15 -19.01 18.76
CA ALA A 183 18.45 -18.76 17.52
C ALA A 183 19.34 -18.09 16.46
N ASN A 184 20.14 -17.09 16.84
CA ASN A 184 21.07 -16.41 15.95
C ASN A 184 22.15 -17.36 15.40
N ASP A 185 22.70 -18.24 16.25
CA ASP A 185 23.78 -19.15 15.87
C ASP A 185 23.26 -20.30 14.99
N ILE A 186 22.09 -20.84 15.31
CA ILE A 186 21.40 -21.83 14.45
C ILE A 186 21.04 -21.18 13.10
N ALA A 187 20.54 -19.94 13.07
CA ALA A 187 20.25 -19.25 11.83
C ALA A 187 21.51 -19.01 10.98
N LYS A 188 22.62 -18.60 11.58
CA LYS A 188 23.93 -18.46 10.89
C LYS A 188 24.45 -19.80 10.38
N PHE A 189 24.31 -20.88 11.15
CA PHE A 189 24.66 -22.23 10.72
C PHE A 189 23.82 -22.67 9.51
N LEU A 190 22.51 -22.41 9.52
CA LEU A 190 21.60 -22.73 8.42
C LEU A 190 21.92 -21.90 7.17
N ALA A 191 22.16 -20.60 7.32
CA ALA A 191 22.55 -19.72 6.21
C ALA A 191 23.87 -20.14 5.54
N ASN A 192 24.76 -20.84 6.24
CA ASN A 192 25.98 -21.39 5.65
C ASN A 192 25.78 -22.66 4.79
N GLN A 193 24.59 -23.28 4.82
CA GLN A 193 24.30 -24.47 4.02
C GLN A 193 24.06 -24.10 2.55
N VAL A 194 24.60 -24.89 1.61
CA VAL A 194 24.63 -24.56 0.17
C VAL A 194 23.23 -24.44 -0.41
N GLU A 195 22.35 -25.36 0.01
CA GLU A 195 20.97 -25.50 -0.41
C GLU A 195 20.03 -24.43 0.15
N VAL A 196 20.39 -23.76 1.26
CA VAL A 196 19.54 -22.77 1.91
C VAL A 196 19.46 -21.48 1.07
N TYR A 197 18.23 -21.08 0.78
CA TYR A 197 17.88 -19.84 0.12
C TYR A 197 17.73 -18.70 1.14
N TRP A 198 16.96 -18.94 2.22
CA TRP A 198 16.61 -17.91 3.19
C TRP A 198 16.31 -18.49 4.58
N VAL A 199 16.65 -17.73 5.64
CA VAL A 199 16.33 -18.01 7.04
C VAL A 199 15.77 -16.74 7.69
N GLU A 200 14.58 -16.83 8.29
CA GLU A 200 13.94 -15.72 9.01
C GLU A 200 13.16 -16.18 10.24
N ARG A 201 12.73 -15.22 11.06
CA ARG A 201 11.88 -15.47 12.24
C ARG A 201 10.44 -15.72 11.79
N ASP A 202 9.84 -16.79 12.31
CA ASP A 202 8.42 -17.12 12.13
C ASP A 202 7.61 -16.42 13.23
N TYR A 203 6.59 -15.65 12.84
CA TYR A 203 5.77 -14.85 13.77
C TYR A 203 4.35 -15.44 13.88
N PRO A 204 3.74 -15.44 15.09
CA PRO A 204 2.39 -15.96 15.29
C PRO A 204 1.32 -15.05 14.66
N VAL A 205 0.23 -15.66 14.16
CA VAL A 205 -0.86 -14.95 13.49
C VAL A 205 -1.89 -14.42 14.47
N GLU A 206 -2.14 -13.12 14.37
CA GLU A 206 -3.22 -12.42 15.04
C GLU A 206 -3.66 -11.21 14.16
N LEU A 207 -4.26 -10.14 14.71
CA LEU A 207 -5.42 -9.46 14.08
C LEU A 207 -5.56 -7.91 14.43
N HIS A 208 -6.62 -7.14 14.04
CA HIS A 208 -7.18 -5.74 14.39
C HIS A 208 -7.63 -4.72 13.25
N ASN A 209 -7.82 -3.39 13.46
CA ASN A 209 -7.76 -2.22 12.48
C ASN A 209 -8.13 -0.86 13.16
N ALA A 210 -7.46 0.28 12.82
CA ALA A 210 -7.95 1.67 13.06
C ALA A 210 -7.26 2.89 12.33
N TRP A 211 -6.40 2.78 11.30
CA TRP A 211 -5.29 3.76 11.14
C TRP A 211 -5.08 4.60 9.84
N SER A 212 -5.93 4.52 8.80
CA SER A 212 -5.68 5.07 7.43
C SER A 212 -5.02 6.46 7.33
N ARG A 213 -5.48 7.44 8.12
CA ARG A 213 -4.95 8.83 8.10
C ARG A 213 -3.44 8.97 8.37
N TRP A 214 -2.92 8.15 9.26
CA TRP A 214 -1.52 8.19 9.69
C TRP A 214 -0.65 7.46 8.66
N ILE A 215 -1.18 6.35 8.12
CA ILE A 215 -0.56 5.54 7.06
C ILE A 215 -0.24 6.39 5.84
N LEU A 216 -1.22 7.10 5.26
CA LEU A 216 -0.99 7.88 4.04
C LEU A 216 -0.09 9.11 4.25
N GLN A 217 -0.13 9.75 5.42
CA GLN A 217 0.61 11.00 5.64
C GLN A 217 2.10 10.79 5.94
N THR A 218 2.49 9.69 6.61
CA THR A 218 3.92 9.45 6.95
C THR A 218 4.42 8.02 6.78
N PHE A 219 3.53 7.04 6.67
CA PHE A 219 3.89 5.62 6.67
C PHE A 219 4.66 5.17 7.96
N ASP A 220 4.72 5.99 9.01
CA ASP A 220 5.35 5.63 10.29
C ASP A 220 4.46 4.60 11.02
N THR A 221 4.99 3.43 11.40
CA THR A 221 4.23 2.37 12.09
C THR A 221 4.44 2.34 13.61
N LEU A 222 5.21 3.27 14.17
CA LEU A 222 5.63 3.28 15.57
C LEU A 222 4.52 3.71 16.55
N ASN A 223 4.37 3.05 17.70
CA ASN A 223 3.36 3.31 18.76
C ASN A 223 1.88 3.12 18.37
N MET A 224 1.64 2.84 17.11
CA MET A 224 0.39 2.52 16.47
C MET A 224 -0.07 1.14 17.04
N LYS A 225 -1.37 0.90 17.27
CA LYS A 225 -1.87 -0.22 18.15
C LYS A 225 -3.19 -0.82 17.67
N ALA A 226 -3.60 -1.97 18.21
CA ALA A 226 -5.01 -2.36 18.10
C ALA A 226 -5.99 -1.32 18.66
N ALA A 227 -7.17 -1.26 18.05
CA ALA A 227 -8.38 -0.82 18.74
C ALA A 227 -8.96 -1.96 19.61
N ALA A 228 -8.22 -2.38 20.65
CA ALA A 228 -8.67 -3.41 21.57
C ALA A 228 -9.67 -2.87 22.63
N ASP A 229 -10.68 -3.69 22.92
CA ASP A 229 -11.43 -3.81 24.18
C ASP A 229 -12.43 -2.72 24.63
N SER A 230 -12.69 -1.64 23.86
CA SER A 230 -13.94 -0.87 24.11
C SER A 230 -14.49 -0.08 22.92
N TRP A 231 -15.82 0.12 22.97
CA TRP A 231 -16.59 1.07 22.15
C TRP A 231 -16.19 2.55 22.34
N LYS A 232 -15.24 2.84 23.25
CA LYS A 232 -14.76 4.19 23.57
C LYS A 232 -13.27 4.40 23.30
N SER A 233 -12.57 3.47 22.64
CA SER A 233 -11.15 3.66 22.30
C SER A 233 -10.96 4.88 21.39
N GLN A 234 -10.42 5.96 21.98
CA GLN A 234 -10.04 7.18 21.28
C GLN A 234 -8.60 7.07 20.77
N LEU A 235 -8.30 7.76 19.67
CA LEU A 235 -6.93 8.01 19.27
C LEU A 235 -6.35 9.11 20.18
N THR A 236 -5.78 8.71 21.31
CA THR A 236 -5.07 9.61 22.21
C THR A 236 -3.70 9.95 21.62
N ILE A 237 -3.53 11.17 21.12
CA ILE A 237 -2.24 11.70 20.68
C ILE A 237 -1.52 12.23 21.92
N SER A 238 -0.91 11.29 22.66
CA SER A 238 -0.35 11.55 23.98
C SER A 238 1.00 12.28 23.96
N SER A 239 1.57 12.57 22.79
CA SER A 239 2.88 13.22 22.69
C SER A 239 3.05 14.13 21.47
N SER A 240 3.96 15.10 21.59
CA SER A 240 4.44 15.93 20.48
C SER A 240 5.09 15.11 19.34
N ALA A 241 5.50 13.86 19.62
CA ALA A 241 6.04 12.95 18.62
C ALA A 241 4.96 12.33 17.73
N ASP A 242 3.72 12.19 18.23
CA ASP A 242 2.60 11.64 17.46
C ASP A 242 2.02 12.67 16.47
N SER A 243 2.10 13.97 16.79
CA SER A 243 1.76 15.05 15.85
C SER A 243 2.66 15.07 14.62
N LEU A 244 3.93 14.66 14.74
CA LEU A 244 4.86 14.56 13.59
C LEU A 244 4.44 13.49 12.56
N ARG A 245 3.55 12.58 12.95
CA ARG A 245 3.05 11.47 12.11
C ARG A 245 1.83 11.83 11.27
N LEU A 246 1.27 13.01 11.53
CA LEU A 246 0.23 13.67 10.74
C LEU A 246 0.73 15.07 10.34
N PRO A 247 1.78 15.17 9.49
CA PRO A 247 2.47 16.41 9.15
C PRO A 247 1.54 17.50 8.60
N PHE A 248 0.52 17.13 7.82
CA PHE A 248 -0.48 18.11 7.35
C PHE A 248 -1.22 18.72 8.56
N TYR A 249 -1.66 17.89 9.50
CA TYR A 249 -2.35 18.35 10.71
C TYR A 249 -1.42 19.17 11.62
N ALA A 250 -0.15 18.79 11.74
CA ALA A 250 0.89 19.58 12.44
C ALA A 250 1.11 20.96 11.81
N HIS A 251 0.95 21.08 10.48
CA HIS A 251 0.94 22.35 9.75
C HIS A 251 -0.44 23.03 9.69
N SER A 252 -1.41 22.57 10.49
CA SER A 252 -2.79 23.06 10.54
C SER A 252 -3.60 22.91 9.25
N ILE A 253 -3.21 21.94 8.40
CA ILE A 253 -3.88 21.56 7.16
C ILE A 253 -4.81 20.38 7.44
N TYR A 254 -6.12 20.62 7.44
CA TYR A 254 -7.18 19.67 7.77
C TYR A 254 -8.29 19.61 6.70
N GLY A 255 -8.09 20.24 5.54
CA GLY A 255 -9.08 20.37 4.48
C GLY A 255 -9.91 21.66 4.56
N GLN A 256 -9.48 22.68 5.31
CA GLN A 256 -10.20 23.95 5.40
C GLN A 256 -10.45 24.56 4.02
N ASN A 257 -11.67 25.04 3.80
CA ASN A 257 -12.16 25.63 2.55
C ASN A 257 -12.10 24.69 1.33
N GLN A 258 -11.86 23.39 1.53
CA GLN A 258 -11.99 22.39 0.46
C GLN A 258 -13.42 21.86 0.41
N ILE A 259 -13.90 21.64 -0.82
CA ILE A 259 -15.15 20.93 -1.08
C ILE A 259 -14.80 19.69 -1.90
N VAL A 260 -15.21 18.53 -1.40
CA VAL A 260 -15.04 17.23 -2.06
C VAL A 260 -16.42 16.74 -2.48
N GLY A 261 -16.56 16.35 -3.75
CA GLY A 261 -17.74 15.64 -4.23
C GLY A 261 -17.65 14.16 -3.90
N ASP A 262 -18.78 13.56 -3.52
CA ASP A 262 -18.91 12.11 -3.31
C ASP A 262 -20.25 11.68 -3.94
N ASP A 263 -20.26 10.52 -4.62
CA ASP A 263 -21.44 9.99 -5.30
C ASP A 263 -21.61 8.49 -5.03
N ASP A 264 -22.62 8.15 -4.24
CA ASP A 264 -22.78 6.83 -3.63
C ASP A 264 -24.24 6.58 -3.12
N THR A 265 -24.48 5.57 -2.28
CA THR A 265 -25.82 5.04 -1.90
C THR A 265 -26.70 5.94 -1.01
N GLY A 266 -26.22 7.13 -0.65
CA GLY A 266 -26.82 8.02 0.34
C GLY A 266 -25.82 8.41 1.44
N MET A 267 -26.15 9.43 2.24
CA MET A 267 -25.37 9.82 3.41
C MET A 267 -26.26 10.15 4.61
N ASP A 268 -26.03 9.46 5.72
CA ASP A 268 -26.60 9.76 7.03
C ASP A 268 -25.98 11.02 7.65
N TRP A 269 -26.42 12.18 7.17
CA TRP A 269 -25.98 13.49 7.66
C TRP A 269 -26.41 13.78 9.11
N ASP A 270 -27.33 12.99 9.67
CA ASP A 270 -27.83 13.09 11.05
C ASP A 270 -26.81 12.54 12.05
N ASN A 271 -25.90 11.67 11.63
CA ASN A 271 -24.83 11.13 12.47
C ASN A 271 -23.89 12.22 13.03
N ILE A 272 -23.39 12.07 14.27
CA ILE A 272 -22.51 13.03 14.97
C ILE A 272 -21.27 13.50 14.18
N TYR A 273 -20.80 12.71 13.21
CA TYR A 273 -19.66 13.07 12.36
C TYR A 273 -20.01 14.00 11.18
N PHE A 274 -21.30 14.21 10.91
CA PHE A 274 -21.81 15.13 9.88
C PHE A 274 -22.75 16.21 10.41
N ARG A 275 -23.61 15.84 11.38
CA ARG A 275 -24.68 16.66 11.96
C ARG A 275 -24.24 18.06 12.31
N ASP A 276 -25.01 19.07 11.91
CA ASP A 276 -24.80 20.44 12.32
C ASP A 276 -25.42 20.71 13.71
N PRO A 277 -24.64 21.16 14.72
CA PRO A 277 -25.15 21.41 16.07
C PRO A 277 -26.14 22.58 16.13
N SER A 278 -26.25 23.42 15.10
CA SER A 278 -27.29 24.45 14.99
C SER A 278 -28.67 23.91 14.60
N GLY A 279 -28.77 22.64 14.21
CA GLY A 279 -29.99 22.06 13.63
C GLY A 279 -30.23 22.47 12.17
N THR A 280 -29.29 23.18 11.54
CA THR A 280 -29.26 23.36 10.09
C THR A 280 -29.29 21.99 9.41
N LYS A 281 -29.99 21.88 8.28
CA LYS A 281 -30.03 20.65 7.45
C LYS A 281 -29.27 20.89 6.14
N PRO A 282 -28.81 19.83 5.44
CA PRO A 282 -28.33 19.96 4.06
C PRO A 282 -29.38 20.64 3.15
N VAL A 283 -28.91 21.36 2.14
CA VAL A 283 -29.75 21.86 1.06
C VAL A 283 -29.90 20.74 0.03
N TYR A 284 -31.15 20.34 -0.24
CA TYR A 284 -31.47 19.30 -1.22
C TYR A 284 -31.79 19.93 -2.56
N ASP A 285 -31.05 19.50 -3.56
CA ASP A 285 -31.40 19.62 -4.97
C ASP A 285 -32.22 18.38 -5.35
N LYS A 286 -33.40 18.61 -5.95
CA LYS A 286 -34.37 17.55 -6.31
C LYS A 286 -34.71 17.53 -7.78
N ASP A 287 -34.10 18.42 -8.57
CA ASP A 287 -34.42 18.60 -9.98
C ASP A 287 -33.65 17.61 -10.87
N LYS A 288 -32.75 16.83 -10.25
CA LYS A 288 -32.00 15.69 -10.81
C LYS A 288 -31.13 16.06 -12.02
N ASP A 289 -30.77 17.34 -12.12
CA ASP A 289 -30.00 17.89 -13.20
C ASP A 289 -28.50 17.98 -12.85
N ARG A 290 -27.75 18.81 -13.59
CA ARG A 290 -26.30 19.01 -13.44
C ARG A 290 -25.92 20.38 -12.83
N VAL A 291 -26.88 21.12 -12.30
CA VAL A 291 -26.75 22.51 -11.84
C VAL A 291 -27.11 22.59 -10.36
N CYS A 292 -26.11 22.60 -9.49
CA CYS A 292 -26.33 22.91 -8.08
C CYS A 292 -26.82 24.37 -7.95
N GLU A 293 -28.14 24.56 -7.88
CA GLU A 293 -28.77 25.89 -7.85
C GLU A 293 -28.46 26.68 -6.56
N THR A 294 -28.24 25.99 -5.43
CA THR A 294 -28.01 26.61 -4.12
C THR A 294 -27.10 25.75 -3.25
N THR A 295 -26.12 26.38 -2.61
CA THR A 295 -25.33 25.78 -1.53
C THR A 295 -25.75 26.32 -0.17
N GLY A 296 -25.74 25.46 0.85
CA GLY A 296 -26.13 25.76 2.22
C GLY A 296 -24.96 26.09 3.15
N THR A 297 -25.30 26.50 4.37
CA THR A 297 -24.37 26.80 5.47
C THR A 297 -24.05 25.61 6.38
N HIS A 298 -24.67 24.43 6.15
CA HIS A 298 -24.49 23.23 6.97
C HIS A 298 -23.01 22.84 7.09
N ARG A 299 -22.51 22.66 8.32
CA ARG A 299 -21.06 22.61 8.62
C ARG A 299 -20.29 21.59 7.77
N LYS A 300 -20.87 20.43 7.47
CA LYS A 300 -20.22 19.34 6.71
C LYS A 300 -20.71 19.13 5.29
N VAL A 301 -21.85 19.68 4.90
CA VAL A 301 -22.51 19.35 3.62
C VAL A 301 -22.86 20.66 2.93
N VAL A 302 -22.33 20.89 1.72
CA VAL A 302 -22.60 22.13 0.97
C VAL A 302 -23.91 22.04 0.20
N ALA A 303 -24.20 20.86 -0.36
CA ALA A 303 -25.42 20.55 -1.10
C ALA A 303 -25.58 19.02 -1.18
N TYR A 304 -26.79 18.55 -1.48
CA TYR A 304 -27.13 17.14 -1.63
C TYR A 304 -28.04 16.96 -2.86
N ASN A 305 -27.58 16.26 -3.89
CA ASN A 305 -28.37 15.95 -5.09
C ASN A 305 -29.13 14.63 -4.90
N VAL A 306 -30.46 14.70 -5.00
CA VAL A 306 -31.42 13.60 -4.88
C VAL A 306 -31.57 12.90 -6.24
N HIS A 307 -30.48 12.36 -6.80
CA HIS A 307 -30.51 11.82 -8.17
C HIS A 307 -31.32 10.53 -8.26
N ALA A 308 -31.07 9.57 -7.39
CA ALA A 308 -31.80 8.31 -7.30
C ALA A 308 -32.91 8.42 -6.24
N ASP A 309 -32.53 8.38 -4.97
CA ASP A 309 -33.38 8.68 -3.81
C ASP A 309 -32.81 9.89 -3.03
N THR A 310 -33.43 10.15 -1.89
CA THR A 310 -33.21 11.28 -1.01
C THR A 310 -32.20 11.00 0.08
N PHE A 311 -32.07 9.73 0.52
CA PHE A 311 -31.45 9.37 1.79
C PHE A 311 -31.08 7.87 1.88
N ASP A 312 -30.07 7.60 2.72
CA ASP A 312 -29.60 6.27 3.11
C ASP A 312 -30.58 5.56 4.10
N LEU A 313 -31.83 5.33 3.68
CA LEU A 313 -32.91 4.79 4.55
C LEU A 313 -32.96 3.25 4.61
N ASN A 314 -32.43 2.57 3.58
CA ASN A 314 -32.48 1.12 3.43
C ASN A 314 -31.20 0.55 2.78
N SER A 315 -30.12 1.34 2.69
CA SER A 315 -28.87 0.91 2.06
C SER A 315 -27.89 0.34 3.10
N SER A 316 -26.83 -0.29 2.61
CA SER A 316 -25.73 -0.86 3.36
C SER A 316 -24.87 0.14 4.17
N GLY A 317 -25.21 1.43 4.18
CA GLY A 317 -24.41 2.48 4.84
C GLY A 317 -23.16 2.90 4.05
N HIS A 318 -23.02 2.44 2.79
CA HIS A 318 -21.80 2.58 2.01
C HIS A 318 -21.43 4.03 1.73
N GLY A 319 -22.35 4.88 1.24
CA GLY A 319 -22.06 6.30 1.01
C GLY A 319 -21.82 7.11 2.29
N SER A 320 -22.44 6.72 3.40
CA SER A 320 -22.14 7.25 4.73
C SER A 320 -20.68 6.94 5.14
N HIS A 321 -20.22 5.72 4.84
CA HIS A 321 -18.85 5.26 5.08
C HIS A 321 -17.81 5.97 4.19
N THR A 322 -18.10 6.17 2.90
CA THR A 322 -17.19 6.88 1.97
C THR A 322 -17.03 8.34 2.38
N CYS A 323 -18.14 9.05 2.60
CA CYS A 323 -18.16 10.44 3.07
C CYS A 323 -17.37 10.60 4.37
N GLY A 324 -17.47 9.61 5.26
CA GLY A 324 -16.78 9.63 6.54
C GLY A 324 -15.27 9.48 6.37
N SER A 325 -14.85 8.58 5.47
CA SER A 325 -13.44 8.38 5.12
C SER A 325 -12.82 9.65 4.53
N VAL A 326 -13.57 10.41 3.73
CA VAL A 326 -13.15 11.74 3.25
C VAL A 326 -13.06 12.73 4.41
N ALA A 327 -14.17 13.00 5.10
CA ALA A 327 -14.33 14.25 5.86
C ALA A 327 -15.09 14.13 7.20
N ALA A 328 -15.28 12.95 7.79
CA ALA A 328 -15.95 12.85 9.09
C ALA A 328 -15.27 13.71 10.16
N ASP A 329 -16.09 14.44 10.94
CA ASP A 329 -15.62 15.35 11.98
C ASP A 329 -16.68 15.43 13.08
N SER A 330 -16.35 14.98 14.29
CA SER A 330 -17.34 14.97 15.37
C SER A 330 -17.75 16.40 15.74
N MET A 331 -19.02 16.63 16.08
CA MET A 331 -19.55 17.98 16.37
C MET A 331 -18.74 18.83 17.40
N ASN A 332 -17.95 18.18 18.25
CA ASN A 332 -17.07 18.81 19.24
C ASN A 332 -15.59 18.36 19.04
N SER A 333 -15.11 18.26 17.80
CA SER A 333 -13.74 17.81 17.50
C SER A 333 -12.65 18.76 17.99
N GLY A 334 -12.98 20.01 18.31
CA GLY A 334 -12.06 21.02 18.85
C GLY A 334 -10.91 21.41 17.94
N LEU A 335 -10.92 20.97 16.67
CA LEU A 335 -9.90 21.27 15.68
C LEU A 335 -9.72 22.78 15.46
N PRO A 336 -8.49 23.28 15.27
CA PRO A 336 -7.22 22.54 15.22
C PRO A 336 -6.59 22.27 16.61
N SER A 337 -7.22 22.69 17.70
CA SER A 337 -6.62 22.87 19.03
C SER A 337 -6.69 21.64 19.95
N VAL A 338 -6.74 20.42 19.41
CA VAL A 338 -6.88 19.18 20.20
C VAL A 338 -5.62 18.31 20.25
N THR A 339 -5.51 17.58 21.37
CA THR A 339 -4.49 16.56 21.64
C THR A 339 -5.03 15.12 21.54
N ALA A 340 -6.26 14.94 21.04
CA ALA A 340 -6.83 13.64 20.73
C ALA A 340 -7.85 13.79 19.60
N TYR A 341 -7.84 12.88 18.64
CA TYR A 341 -8.78 12.91 17.52
C TYR A 341 -9.89 11.87 17.71
N ALA A 342 -11.08 12.18 17.19
CA ALA A 342 -12.20 11.25 17.16
C ALA A 342 -11.86 9.99 16.33
N ARG A 343 -12.47 8.86 16.70
CA ARG A 343 -12.10 7.52 16.21
C ARG A 343 -12.21 7.38 14.69
N VAL A 344 -13.32 7.81 14.10
CA VAL A 344 -13.55 7.79 12.65
C VAL A 344 -13.47 9.18 12.02
N MET A 345 -12.65 10.07 12.58
CA MET A 345 -12.36 11.34 11.91
C MET A 345 -11.68 11.06 10.56
N GLY A 346 -12.24 11.63 9.50
CA GLY A 346 -11.79 11.44 8.12
C GLY A 346 -10.41 12.03 7.85
N MET A 347 -9.94 11.85 6.61
CA MET A 347 -8.64 12.37 6.17
C MET A 347 -8.60 13.90 6.07
N ALA A 348 -9.73 14.54 5.74
CA ALA A 348 -9.88 16.00 5.63
C ALA A 348 -11.06 16.49 6.48
N PRO A 349 -10.96 16.46 7.82
CA PRO A 349 -12.08 16.70 8.73
C PRO A 349 -12.64 18.12 8.70
N LEU A 350 -11.93 19.10 8.14
CA LEU A 350 -12.44 20.46 7.92
C LEU A 350 -12.85 20.76 6.47
N ALA A 351 -12.79 19.76 5.57
CA ALA A 351 -13.44 19.83 4.26
C ALA A 351 -14.96 19.69 4.37
N ARG A 352 -15.70 20.11 3.34
CA ARG A 352 -17.16 19.94 3.22
C ARG A 352 -17.49 19.03 2.03
N ILE A 353 -18.60 18.31 2.10
CA ILE A 353 -19.04 17.37 1.06
C ILE A 353 -20.12 17.99 0.18
N ALA A 354 -20.02 17.80 -1.14
CA ALA A 354 -21.11 17.95 -2.10
C ALA A 354 -21.57 16.54 -2.50
N PHE A 355 -22.71 16.08 -1.98
CA PHE A 355 -23.10 14.67 -2.14
C PHE A 355 -24.06 14.47 -3.30
N THR A 356 -23.89 13.41 -4.09
CA THR A 356 -24.87 12.96 -5.09
C THR A 356 -25.37 11.57 -4.74
N ASP A 357 -26.65 11.48 -4.36
CA ASP A 357 -27.29 10.23 -4.00
C ASP A 357 -27.71 9.48 -5.26
N ILE A 358 -26.98 8.40 -5.55
CA ILE A 358 -27.25 7.46 -6.64
C ILE A 358 -27.81 6.13 -6.10
N GLY A 359 -28.20 6.08 -4.83
CA GLY A 359 -28.78 4.90 -4.16
C GLY A 359 -30.20 4.59 -4.63
N GLY A 360 -30.40 3.36 -5.11
CA GLY A 360 -31.69 2.79 -5.44
C GLY A 360 -32.08 1.63 -4.52
N SER A 361 -33.17 0.94 -4.85
CA SER A 361 -33.66 -0.21 -4.08
C SER A 361 -32.64 -1.34 -4.00
N SER A 362 -32.40 -1.87 -2.78
CA SER A 362 -31.53 -3.03 -2.53
C SER A 362 -30.07 -2.81 -2.97
N ASP A 363 -29.48 -1.67 -2.58
CA ASP A 363 -28.10 -1.25 -2.90
C ASP A 363 -27.77 -1.16 -4.41
N ALA A 364 -28.78 -1.18 -5.28
CA ALA A 364 -28.59 -0.94 -6.70
C ALA A 364 -28.27 0.53 -6.97
N LEU A 365 -27.28 0.83 -7.80
CA LEU A 365 -26.95 2.21 -8.17
C LEU A 365 -27.72 2.66 -9.41
N VAL A 366 -28.39 3.80 -9.32
CA VAL A 366 -29.12 4.44 -10.42
C VAL A 366 -28.31 5.64 -10.90
N LEU A 367 -27.81 5.55 -12.12
CA LEU A 367 -26.85 6.50 -12.68
C LEU A 367 -27.43 7.25 -13.89
N PRO A 368 -27.04 8.51 -14.12
CA PRO A 368 -27.39 9.20 -15.36
C PRO A 368 -26.71 8.53 -16.56
N THR A 369 -27.34 8.63 -17.74
CA THR A 369 -26.77 8.08 -18.99
C THR A 369 -25.47 8.76 -19.42
N ASN A 370 -25.21 9.96 -18.91
CA ASN A 370 -23.97 10.71 -19.06
C ASN A 370 -23.34 10.95 -17.68
N TYR A 371 -22.25 10.25 -17.38
CA TYR A 371 -21.61 10.32 -16.05
C TYR A 371 -21.03 11.72 -15.75
N GLN A 372 -20.82 12.56 -16.79
CA GLN A 372 -20.39 13.95 -16.59
C GLN A 372 -21.38 14.78 -15.76
N ASP A 373 -22.66 14.42 -15.72
CA ASP A 373 -23.67 15.23 -15.04
C ASP A 373 -23.50 15.21 -13.52
N ILE A 374 -23.08 14.08 -12.93
CA ILE A 374 -22.67 13.97 -11.50
C ILE A 374 -21.49 14.93 -11.22
N TYR A 375 -20.42 14.77 -12.00
CA TYR A 375 -19.19 15.53 -11.86
C TYR A 375 -19.40 17.03 -12.08
N GLN A 376 -20.25 17.41 -13.04
CA GLN A 376 -20.62 18.79 -13.33
C GLN A 376 -21.47 19.38 -12.20
N TRP A 377 -22.40 18.62 -11.61
CA TRP A 377 -23.18 19.07 -10.46
C TRP A 377 -22.28 19.38 -9.26
N ALA A 378 -21.41 18.45 -8.87
CA ALA A 378 -20.49 18.64 -7.74
C ALA A 378 -19.52 19.80 -7.98
N TYR A 379 -19.01 19.97 -9.21
CA TYR A 379 -18.16 21.10 -9.59
C TYR A 379 -18.88 22.45 -9.43
N ASN A 380 -20.17 22.50 -9.78
CA ASN A 380 -21.03 23.68 -9.60
C ASN A 380 -21.33 23.96 -8.11
N ALA A 381 -21.46 22.91 -7.29
CA ALA A 381 -21.52 23.02 -5.83
C ALA A 381 -20.19 23.50 -5.18
N GLY A 382 -19.16 23.76 -5.98
CA GLY A 382 -17.85 24.25 -5.56
C GLY A 382 -16.79 23.18 -5.34
N ALA A 383 -17.10 21.90 -5.58
CA ALA A 383 -16.12 20.83 -5.43
C ALA A 383 -14.94 20.99 -6.41
N ARG A 384 -13.73 20.68 -5.94
CA ARG A 384 -12.51 20.62 -6.77
C ARG A 384 -11.77 19.30 -6.67
N ILE A 385 -12.33 18.38 -5.89
CA ILE A 385 -11.97 16.97 -5.84
C ILE A 385 -13.27 16.18 -5.87
N HIS A 386 -13.29 15.00 -6.49
CA HIS A 386 -14.39 14.04 -6.41
C HIS A 386 -13.87 12.67 -6.01
N THR A 387 -14.66 11.89 -5.27
CA THR A 387 -14.49 10.45 -5.10
C THR A 387 -15.72 9.73 -5.67
N SER A 388 -15.53 8.58 -6.30
CA SER A 388 -16.63 7.70 -6.72
C SER A 388 -16.23 6.25 -6.43
N SER A 389 -16.90 5.63 -5.46
CA SER A 389 -16.51 4.35 -4.88
C SER A 389 -17.17 3.12 -5.50
N TRP A 390 -17.67 3.27 -6.73
CA TRP A 390 -18.38 2.23 -7.48
C TRP A 390 -17.83 2.05 -8.90
N GLY A 391 -18.20 0.93 -9.54
CA GLY A 391 -17.83 0.60 -10.92
C GLY A 391 -18.65 -0.59 -11.42
N GLN A 392 -18.23 -1.19 -12.54
CA GLN A 392 -18.82 -2.46 -12.99
C GLN A 392 -18.63 -3.58 -11.96
N SER A 393 -19.57 -4.52 -11.93
CA SER A 393 -19.53 -5.71 -11.08
C SER A 393 -18.41 -6.69 -11.48
N THR A 394 -18.19 -7.73 -10.67
CA THR A 394 -17.33 -8.88 -11.01
C THR A 394 -17.63 -9.41 -12.42
N GLY A 395 -16.59 -9.57 -13.24
CA GLY A 395 -16.71 -9.89 -14.67
C GLY A 395 -16.89 -8.68 -15.60
N GLY A 396 -16.79 -7.46 -15.07
CA GLY A 396 -16.76 -6.22 -15.84
C GLY A 396 -15.58 -6.12 -16.82
N TYR A 397 -15.67 -5.16 -17.73
CA TYR A 397 -14.61 -4.95 -18.73
C TYR A 397 -13.53 -4.04 -18.17
N SER A 398 -12.32 -4.57 -18.02
CA SER A 398 -11.08 -3.79 -17.86
C SER A 398 -10.66 -3.16 -19.18
N SER A 399 -11.58 -2.45 -19.81
CA SER A 399 -11.41 -1.81 -21.12
C SER A 399 -11.82 -0.35 -21.05
N TYR A 400 -11.34 0.44 -22.00
CA TYR A 400 -11.71 1.83 -22.15
C TYR A 400 -13.13 1.93 -22.75
N THR A 401 -14.13 2.20 -21.91
CA THR A 401 -15.54 2.27 -22.30
C THR A 401 -15.99 3.69 -22.65
N LEU A 402 -17.21 3.83 -23.19
CA LEU A 402 -17.85 5.14 -23.36
C LEU A 402 -17.97 5.89 -22.02
N ASN A 403 -18.23 5.18 -20.91
CA ASN A 403 -18.34 5.78 -19.59
C ASN A 403 -16.97 6.31 -19.12
N ALA A 404 -15.88 5.60 -19.40
CA ALA A 404 -14.53 6.10 -19.17
C ALA A 404 -14.22 7.34 -20.03
N GLN A 405 -14.65 7.37 -21.30
CA GLN A 405 -14.51 8.52 -22.18
C GLN A 405 -15.30 9.75 -21.72
N GLN A 406 -16.49 9.56 -21.15
CA GLN A 406 -17.28 10.65 -20.56
C GLN A 406 -16.51 11.31 -19.41
N ILE A 407 -15.90 10.52 -18.52
CA ILE A 407 -15.10 11.04 -17.40
C ILE A 407 -13.85 11.78 -17.91
N ASP A 408 -13.14 11.23 -18.90
CA ASP A 408 -11.99 11.89 -19.54
C ASP A 408 -12.35 13.24 -20.18
N SER A 409 -13.57 13.36 -20.71
CA SER A 409 -14.10 14.61 -21.27
C SER A 409 -14.34 15.64 -20.17
N CYS A 410 -14.92 15.23 -19.03
CA CYS A 410 -15.08 16.11 -17.87
C CYS A 410 -13.73 16.61 -17.33
N ALA A 411 -12.74 15.73 -17.21
CA ALA A 411 -11.39 16.09 -16.76
C ALA A 411 -10.69 17.08 -17.71
N TRP A 412 -10.90 16.90 -19.03
CA TRP A 412 -10.36 17.79 -20.06
C TRP A 412 -10.95 19.20 -20.00
N ASP A 413 -12.26 19.29 -19.80
CA ASP A 413 -12.98 20.56 -19.69
C ASP A 413 -12.75 21.24 -18.33
N LYS A 414 -12.58 20.46 -17.26
CA LYS A 414 -12.43 20.93 -15.87
C LYS A 414 -11.03 20.64 -15.31
N LYS A 415 -10.04 21.34 -15.84
CA LYS A 415 -8.61 21.15 -15.53
C LYS A 415 -8.22 21.42 -14.07
N ASP A 416 -9.08 22.05 -13.28
CA ASP A 416 -8.91 22.28 -11.84
C ASP A 416 -9.71 21.28 -10.97
N PHE A 417 -10.25 20.20 -11.56
CA PHE A 417 -11.08 19.20 -10.90
C PHE A 417 -10.45 17.80 -10.93
N LEU A 418 -10.04 17.29 -9.76
CA LEU A 418 -9.38 15.99 -9.65
C LEU A 418 -10.37 14.89 -9.22
N MET A 419 -10.59 13.90 -10.07
CA MET A 419 -11.52 12.79 -9.81
C MET A 419 -10.75 11.53 -9.39
N PHE A 420 -11.12 10.98 -8.23
CA PHE A 420 -10.64 9.71 -7.68
C PHE A 420 -11.69 8.62 -7.90
N ARG A 421 -11.26 7.42 -8.28
CA ARG A 421 -12.13 6.31 -8.69
C ARG A 421 -11.64 4.98 -8.12
N SER A 422 -12.53 4.17 -7.56
CA SER A 422 -12.15 2.83 -7.07
C SER A 422 -11.78 1.88 -8.20
N ALA A 423 -10.65 1.16 -8.06
CA ALA A 423 -10.18 0.24 -9.09
C ALA A 423 -11.08 -1.01 -9.26
N GLY A 424 -11.82 -1.38 -8.22
CA GLY A 424 -12.64 -2.59 -8.15
C GLY A 424 -12.12 -3.60 -7.12
N ASN A 425 -12.99 -4.55 -6.74
CA ASN A 425 -12.71 -5.58 -5.74
C ASN A 425 -12.74 -6.98 -6.37
N SER A 426 -12.24 -7.12 -7.60
CA SER A 426 -12.41 -8.32 -8.43
C SER A 426 -11.07 -8.83 -8.98
N ASN A 427 -10.06 -8.98 -8.11
CA ASN A 427 -8.77 -9.55 -8.46
C ASN A 427 -8.90 -10.97 -9.06
N LEU A 428 -8.95 -11.03 -10.39
CA LEU A 428 -8.94 -12.24 -11.21
C LEU A 428 -7.65 -12.21 -12.04
N TYR A 429 -7.16 -13.40 -12.41
CA TYR A 429 -5.79 -13.73 -12.87
C TYR A 429 -5.13 -12.90 -14.01
N ARG A 430 -5.80 -11.88 -14.55
CA ARG A 430 -5.26 -10.70 -15.26
C ARG A 430 -6.36 -9.65 -15.48
N ASP A 431 -5.95 -8.40 -15.68
CA ASP A 431 -6.74 -7.27 -16.17
C ASP A 431 -8.09 -7.07 -15.46
N SER A 432 -8.04 -6.70 -14.17
CA SER A 432 -9.23 -6.66 -13.28
C SER A 432 -9.77 -5.27 -12.93
N VAL A 433 -9.15 -4.17 -13.39
CA VAL A 433 -9.61 -2.79 -13.11
C VAL A 433 -10.96 -2.53 -13.79
N ASN A 434 -12.01 -2.34 -13.01
CA ASN A 434 -13.36 -2.23 -13.57
C ASN A 434 -13.62 -0.85 -14.18
N SER A 435 -14.20 -0.82 -15.38
CA SER A 435 -14.74 0.42 -15.95
C SER A 435 -15.74 1.08 -14.98
N PRO A 436 -15.73 2.41 -14.81
CA PRO A 436 -14.99 3.40 -15.62
C PRO A 436 -13.65 3.85 -15.00
N ALA A 437 -13.08 3.12 -14.04
CA ALA A 437 -11.74 3.39 -13.48
C ALA A 437 -10.59 3.16 -14.49
N THR A 438 -10.93 2.75 -15.71
CA THR A 438 -10.08 2.69 -16.90
C THR A 438 -9.98 4.03 -17.65
N ALA A 439 -10.64 5.10 -17.19
CA ALA A 439 -10.43 6.45 -17.74
C ALA A 439 -8.99 6.95 -17.50
N LYS A 440 -8.48 7.82 -18.38
CA LYS A 440 -7.06 8.20 -18.41
C LYS A 440 -6.73 9.36 -17.49
N ASN A 441 -7.62 10.34 -17.41
CA ASN A 441 -7.42 11.64 -16.77
C ASN A 441 -7.99 11.67 -15.33
N ILE A 442 -7.99 10.52 -14.65
CA ILE A 442 -8.43 10.33 -13.27
C ILE A 442 -7.36 9.62 -12.45
N VAL A 443 -7.50 9.69 -11.13
CA VAL A 443 -6.76 8.86 -10.18
C VAL A 443 -7.57 7.58 -9.91
N CYS A 444 -7.18 6.48 -10.54
CA CYS A 444 -7.68 5.15 -10.21
C CYS A 444 -6.94 4.66 -8.96
N VAL A 445 -7.70 4.28 -7.93
CA VAL A 445 -7.18 3.97 -6.59
C VAL A 445 -7.37 2.48 -6.27
N GLY A 446 -6.25 1.78 -6.10
CA GLY A 446 -6.22 0.44 -5.51
C GLY A 446 -6.31 0.48 -3.98
N ALA A 447 -6.51 -0.67 -3.37
CA ALA A 447 -6.43 -0.82 -1.92
C ALA A 447 -5.06 -1.40 -1.54
N THR A 448 -4.32 -0.72 -0.68
CA THR A 448 -3.35 -1.41 0.18
C THR A 448 -4.11 -2.06 1.31
N GLU A 449 -3.50 -3.10 1.88
CA GLU A 449 -3.89 -3.59 3.19
C GLU A 449 -3.70 -2.51 4.27
N SER A 450 -4.29 -2.75 5.43
CA SER A 450 -4.34 -1.79 6.55
C SER A 450 -3.40 -2.14 7.70
N GLY A 451 -2.69 -3.27 7.59
CA GLY A 451 -1.79 -3.83 8.59
C GLY A 451 -2.46 -4.69 9.67
N PHE A 452 -3.79 -4.92 9.59
CA PHE A 452 -4.55 -5.64 10.62
C PHE A 452 -5.88 -6.24 10.12
N GLY A 453 -6.36 -7.34 10.74
CA GLY A 453 -7.75 -7.80 10.60
C GLY A 453 -8.32 -8.52 11.84
N ASP A 454 -9.06 -7.79 12.71
CA ASP A 454 -9.79 -8.00 14.02
C ASP A 454 -9.24 -8.82 15.26
N GLY A 455 -8.33 -8.29 16.15
CA GLY A 455 -7.96 -8.95 17.45
C GLY A 455 -6.52 -8.95 18.09
N SER A 456 -5.44 -8.24 17.66
CA SER A 456 -4.10 -8.20 18.34
C SER A 456 -3.39 -6.85 18.40
N THR A 457 -2.65 -6.62 19.49
CA THR A 457 -2.38 -5.28 20.02
C THR A 457 -1.26 -4.46 19.40
N THR A 458 -0.50 -4.97 18.41
CA THR A 458 0.63 -4.23 17.82
C THR A 458 0.89 -4.57 16.34
N TRP A 459 1.55 -3.63 15.66
CA TRP A 459 1.84 -3.65 14.22
C TRP A 459 2.70 -4.83 13.80
N ALA A 460 2.17 -5.64 12.88
CA ALA A 460 2.88 -6.64 12.12
C ALA A 460 2.32 -6.68 10.70
N VAL A 461 3.08 -7.30 9.82
CA VAL A 461 2.97 -7.20 8.38
C VAL A 461 2.72 -8.63 7.88
N ASN A 462 1.46 -9.00 7.53
CA ASN A 462 0.96 -10.25 6.86
C ASN A 462 0.39 -11.50 7.65
N GLY A 463 -0.83 -12.08 7.41
CA GLY A 463 -2.17 -11.47 7.19
C GLY A 463 -3.41 -12.11 6.41
N THR A 464 -3.32 -13.04 5.43
CA THR A 464 -4.33 -13.93 4.73
C THR A 464 -4.81 -15.00 5.71
N SER A 465 -4.95 -14.57 6.94
CA SER A 465 -4.04 -14.99 8.01
C SER A 465 -2.49 -14.95 7.71
N SER A 466 -1.93 -15.14 6.47
CA SER A 466 -0.51 -14.87 6.04
C SER A 466 -0.10 -13.85 4.89
N ARG A 467 -0.96 -13.03 4.20
CA ARG A 467 -0.81 -11.59 3.75
C ARG A 467 -1.96 -10.55 4.07
N ASN A 468 -1.63 -9.43 4.75
CA ASN A 468 -2.36 -8.22 5.28
C ASN A 468 -1.28 -7.29 5.89
N GLU A 469 -0.52 -6.66 5.00
CA GLU A 469 0.65 -5.81 5.28
C GLU A 469 0.22 -4.34 5.45
N LEU A 470 1.17 -3.41 5.58
CA LEU A 470 0.93 -2.03 5.18
C LEU A 470 1.33 -1.77 3.71
N LEU A 471 2.28 -2.56 3.20
CA LEU A 471 2.90 -2.44 1.87
C LEU A 471 2.27 -3.31 0.79
N ASP A 472 1.57 -4.39 1.13
CA ASP A 472 0.91 -5.23 0.14
C ASP A 472 -0.37 -4.55 -0.35
N VAL A 473 -0.64 -4.76 -1.64
CA VAL A 473 -1.94 -4.54 -2.25
C VAL A 473 -2.91 -5.58 -1.68
N ALA A 474 -4.11 -5.15 -1.28
CA ALA A 474 -5.12 -6.02 -0.71
C ALA A 474 -5.55 -7.10 -1.70
N GLU A 475 -5.77 -8.33 -1.21
CA GLU A 475 -5.94 -9.50 -2.08
C GLU A 475 -7.11 -9.33 -3.06
N PHE A 476 -8.20 -8.67 -2.65
CA PHE A 476 -9.35 -8.38 -3.51
C PHE A 476 -9.10 -7.24 -4.52
N SER A 477 -8.10 -6.38 -4.31
CA SER A 477 -7.92 -5.14 -5.06
C SER A 477 -7.66 -5.44 -6.53
N SER A 478 -8.56 -4.96 -7.38
CA SER A 478 -8.39 -5.01 -8.83
C SER A 478 -7.09 -4.32 -9.26
N HIS A 479 -6.39 -4.95 -10.21
CA HIS A 479 -5.09 -4.51 -10.71
C HIS A 479 -5.01 -4.59 -12.24
N GLY A 480 -4.11 -3.77 -12.80
CA GLY A 480 -3.87 -3.72 -14.24
C GLY A 480 -2.91 -4.80 -14.76
N PRO A 481 -2.45 -4.67 -16.01
CA PRO A 481 -2.81 -3.59 -16.94
C PRO A 481 -4.29 -3.60 -17.32
N THR A 482 -4.80 -2.51 -17.89
CA THR A 482 -6.07 -2.59 -18.64
C THR A 482 -5.87 -3.40 -19.92
N LYS A 483 -6.97 -3.80 -20.58
CA LYS A 483 -6.94 -4.50 -21.87
C LYS A 483 -6.21 -3.71 -22.97
N GLU A 484 -6.20 -2.38 -22.90
CA GLU A 484 -5.44 -1.49 -23.77
C GLU A 484 -3.96 -1.30 -23.34
N GLY A 485 -3.51 -2.01 -22.29
CA GLY A 485 -2.15 -1.97 -21.79
C GLY A 485 -1.84 -0.82 -20.82
N MET A 486 -2.84 -0.08 -20.35
CA MET A 486 -2.60 1.06 -19.44
C MET A 486 -2.23 0.56 -18.04
N MET A 487 -1.22 1.17 -17.43
CA MET A 487 -0.89 0.92 -16.02
C MET A 487 -1.99 1.53 -15.14
N ARG A 488 -2.69 0.66 -14.39
CA ARG A 488 -3.70 1.01 -13.39
C ARG A 488 -3.61 -0.01 -12.23
N PRO A 489 -4.03 0.32 -11.00
CA PRO A 489 -4.34 1.68 -10.52
C PRO A 489 -3.13 2.62 -10.61
N ASP A 490 -3.35 3.93 -10.53
CA ASP A 490 -2.27 4.93 -10.56
C ASP A 490 -1.56 5.03 -9.21
N LEU A 491 -2.30 4.78 -8.12
CA LEU A 491 -1.80 4.66 -6.76
C LEU A 491 -2.68 3.70 -5.95
N CYS A 492 -2.19 3.28 -4.79
CA CYS A 492 -3.00 2.59 -3.78
C CYS A 492 -3.09 3.44 -2.51
N ALA A 493 -4.19 3.27 -1.78
CA ALA A 493 -4.39 3.87 -0.46
C ALA A 493 -4.99 2.81 0.48
N THR A 494 -5.00 3.07 1.79
CA THR A 494 -5.50 2.12 2.79
C THR A 494 -6.98 1.79 2.56
N GLY A 495 -7.25 0.57 2.12
CA GLY A 495 -8.60 0.07 1.83
C GLY A 495 -8.82 -1.39 2.18
N GLY A 496 -7.81 -2.07 2.73
CA GLY A 496 -7.89 -3.43 3.26
C GLY A 496 -9.01 -3.62 4.28
N TRP A 497 -9.22 -4.85 4.72
CA TRP A 497 -10.35 -5.19 5.58
C TRP A 497 -10.40 -4.33 6.86
N TYR A 498 -11.61 -4.01 7.31
CA TYR A 498 -11.95 -3.31 8.57
C TYR A 498 -11.70 -1.79 8.66
N ILE A 499 -11.66 -1.02 7.55
CA ILE A 499 -11.57 0.45 7.61
C ILE A 499 -12.78 1.00 8.38
N TRP A 500 -12.54 1.65 9.52
CA TRP A 500 -13.59 2.25 10.35
C TRP A 500 -14.02 3.61 9.82
N SER A 501 -15.32 3.79 9.58
CA SER A 501 -15.92 5.07 9.20
C SER A 501 -17.31 5.24 9.85
N VAL A 502 -18.02 6.28 9.44
CA VAL A 502 -19.40 6.56 9.80
C VAL A 502 -20.32 5.45 9.29
N ASP A 503 -21.33 5.10 10.09
CA ASP A 503 -22.38 4.14 9.78
C ASP A 503 -23.72 4.88 9.53
N SER A 504 -24.65 4.22 8.83
CA SER A 504 -26.05 4.69 8.71
C SER A 504 -26.94 3.82 9.58
N ASP A 505 -27.80 4.43 10.40
CA ASP A 505 -28.86 3.70 11.13
C ASP A 505 -30.22 3.69 10.40
N GLY A 506 -30.27 4.22 9.18
CA GLY A 506 -31.50 4.36 8.39
C GLY A 506 -32.45 5.47 8.86
N SER A 507 -32.03 6.34 9.80
CA SER A 507 -32.91 7.33 10.44
C SER A 507 -32.28 8.72 10.59
N LEU A 508 -32.72 9.65 9.73
CA LEU A 508 -32.33 11.08 9.71
C LEU A 508 -32.85 11.94 10.88
N THR A 509 -33.26 11.29 11.96
CA THR A 509 -33.82 11.91 13.16
C THR A 509 -33.34 11.26 14.45
N SER A 510 -32.55 10.19 14.38
CA SER A 510 -32.04 9.47 15.55
C SER A 510 -30.95 10.27 16.28
N ASN A 511 -30.32 11.22 15.58
CA ASN A 511 -29.15 11.97 16.02
C ASN A 511 -28.01 11.04 16.45
N ASN A 512 -27.80 9.97 15.69
CA ASN A 512 -26.98 8.84 16.08
C ASN A 512 -25.47 9.15 16.10
N ALA A 513 -24.69 8.13 16.44
CA ALA A 513 -23.23 8.15 16.47
C ALA A 513 -22.64 6.81 15.99
N GLY A 514 -23.35 6.15 15.07
CA GLY A 514 -22.97 4.87 14.49
C GLY A 514 -21.61 4.95 13.80
N ILE A 515 -20.82 3.91 13.99
CA ILE A 515 -19.57 3.69 13.25
C ILE A 515 -19.49 2.22 12.89
N THR A 516 -19.06 1.94 11.66
CA THR A 516 -18.95 0.58 11.12
C THR A 516 -17.63 0.41 10.42
N TYR A 517 -17.30 -0.83 10.07
CA TYR A 517 -16.09 -1.15 9.35
C TYR A 517 -16.41 -1.82 8.01
N MET A 518 -15.66 -1.45 6.97
CA MET A 518 -15.80 -2.01 5.62
C MET A 518 -14.41 -2.26 5.02
N GLY A 519 -14.32 -3.10 4.00
CA GLY A 519 -13.09 -3.36 3.24
C GLY A 519 -13.38 -3.26 1.75
N GLY A 520 -12.49 -2.63 1.01
CA GLY A 520 -12.64 -2.43 -0.43
C GLY A 520 -11.83 -1.26 -0.98
N THR A 521 -11.63 -1.26 -2.30
CA THR A 521 -11.19 -0.06 -3.04
C THR A 521 -12.16 1.11 -2.87
N SER A 522 -13.42 0.82 -2.52
CA SER A 522 -14.43 1.78 -2.06
C SER A 522 -14.04 2.59 -0.82
N MET A 523 -13.11 2.09 0.02
CA MET A 523 -12.64 2.78 1.22
C MET A 523 -11.27 3.46 0.99
N SER A 524 -10.42 2.88 0.14
CA SER A 524 -9.14 3.53 -0.24
C SER A 524 -9.36 4.79 -1.08
N THR A 525 -10.36 4.79 -1.97
CA THR A 525 -10.67 5.93 -2.86
C THR A 525 -11.04 7.21 -2.10
N PRO A 526 -12.03 7.23 -1.18
CA PRO A 526 -12.37 8.42 -0.39
C PRO A 526 -11.24 8.83 0.56
N THR A 527 -10.49 7.86 1.09
CA THR A 527 -9.28 8.12 1.89
C THR A 527 -8.23 8.89 1.06
N ALA A 528 -8.00 8.47 -0.19
CA ALA A 528 -7.09 9.16 -1.12
C ALA A 528 -7.63 10.53 -1.57
N ALA A 529 -8.95 10.66 -1.81
CA ALA A 529 -9.57 11.92 -2.19
C ALA A 529 -9.51 12.97 -1.05
N GLY A 530 -9.77 12.55 0.19
CA GLY A 530 -9.55 13.38 1.37
C GLY A 530 -8.07 13.76 1.53
N PHE A 531 -7.13 12.88 1.19
CA PHE A 531 -5.71 13.22 1.21
C PHE A 531 -5.36 14.24 0.12
N GLY A 532 -5.94 14.10 -1.08
CA GLY A 532 -5.90 15.12 -2.12
C GLY A 532 -6.42 16.48 -1.66
N ALA A 533 -7.43 16.52 -0.79
CA ALA A 533 -7.94 17.77 -0.22
C ALA A 533 -6.92 18.42 0.73
N LEU A 534 -6.17 17.64 1.51
CA LEU A 534 -5.05 18.16 2.29
C LEU A 534 -3.93 18.69 1.39
N VAL A 535 -3.62 18.02 0.28
CA VAL A 535 -2.58 18.45 -0.68
C VAL A 535 -2.99 19.71 -1.47
N ARG A 536 -4.30 19.93 -1.67
CA ARG A 536 -4.83 21.11 -2.38
C ARG A 536 -4.88 22.38 -1.53
N GLN A 537 -4.94 22.24 -0.20
CA GLN A 537 -4.99 23.36 0.75
C GLN A 537 -3.62 24.03 0.92
#